data_AF-A0AAD4KL53-F1
#
_entry.id   AF-A0AAD4KL53-F1
#
_cell.length_a   1.000
_cell.length_b   1.000
_cell.length_c   1.000
_cell.angle_alpha   90.00
_cell.angle_beta   90.00
_cell.angle_gamma   90.00
#
_symmetry.space_group_name_H-M   'P 1'
#
loop_
_entity.id
_entity.type
_entity.pdbx_description
1 polymer ?
#
loop_
_entity_poly.entity_id
_entity_poly.type
_entity_poly.pdbx_seq_one_letter_code
_entity_poly.pdbx_strand_id
1 'polypeptide(L)'
;MAFYNPFSKHETHHRNTLIAYQVLSVLSWALVVVAGIYYSIHSASDTKHSHNIWKQADKHPTAFSQNNVITGIYWIILLLSQVSYVWHFFSKSTVLVTSAANVAPHFILSNLLIFAFIMLWVRNHFWPAEIILIVHVLSQSSAYWTHLGSPPFVHWPAIAGPYAWALTALFWNGAVAVHAHNLPSRIVANVFIWVIFLIGWVHIFAAKDYIFGYSLSILTLSLAVKQLAIKVIALQWIFAFVIFAVFFVGSLYISSAAYSGRNLWLKRIVAPESSNDREREPLLNNP
;
A
#
# COMPACT_ATOMS: atom_id res chain seq x y z
N MET A 1 -32.17 12.69 -9.01
CA MET A 1 -31.48 11.38 -9.13
C MET A 1 -30.22 11.47 -8.29
N ALA A 2 -29.97 10.52 -7.38
CA ALA A 2 -28.73 10.50 -6.60
C ALA A 2 -27.53 10.24 -7.53
N PHE A 3 -26.44 10.98 -7.36
CA PHE A 3 -25.21 10.84 -8.14
C PHE A 3 -24.53 9.50 -7.81
N TYR A 4 -24.23 8.68 -8.82
CA TYR A 4 -23.52 7.41 -8.62
C TYR A 4 -22.02 7.68 -8.44
N ASN A 5 -21.50 7.47 -7.23
CA ASN A 5 -20.08 7.63 -6.92
C ASN A 5 -19.38 6.26 -7.01
N PRO A 6 -18.51 5.99 -8.00
CA PRO A 6 -17.84 4.70 -8.11
C PRO A 6 -16.90 4.41 -6.93
N PHE A 7 -16.43 5.42 -6.19
CA PHE A 7 -15.44 5.25 -5.11
C PHE A 7 -16.06 4.94 -3.74
N SER A 8 -17.39 4.87 -3.61
CA SER A 8 -18.07 4.49 -2.36
C SER A 8 -18.30 2.99 -2.24
N LYS A 9 -18.57 2.53 -1.01
CA LYS A 9 -19.05 1.16 -0.76
C LYS A 9 -20.46 0.97 -1.30
N HIS A 10 -20.69 -0.14 -2.01
CA HIS A 10 -22.00 -0.56 -2.48
C HIS A 10 -22.26 -2.01 -2.07
N GLU A 11 -23.53 -2.31 -1.79
CA GLU A 11 -23.97 -3.67 -1.47
C GLU A 11 -24.14 -4.52 -2.72
N THR A 12 -24.51 -3.90 -3.83
CA THR A 12 -24.77 -4.56 -5.10
C THR A 12 -24.16 -3.78 -6.26
N HIS A 13 -23.80 -4.49 -7.33
CA HIS A 13 -23.20 -3.93 -8.53
C HIS A 13 -23.95 -4.45 -9.75
N HIS A 14 -24.22 -3.57 -10.71
CA HIS A 14 -24.83 -3.97 -11.97
C HIS A 14 -23.87 -4.86 -12.78
N ARG A 15 -24.39 -5.82 -13.55
CA ARG A 15 -23.58 -6.77 -14.33
C ARG A 15 -22.58 -6.06 -15.25
N ASN A 16 -23.00 -4.99 -15.92
CA ASN A 16 -22.13 -4.22 -16.81
C ASN A 16 -20.97 -3.55 -16.05
N THR A 17 -21.22 -3.06 -14.83
CA THR A 17 -20.18 -2.49 -13.96
C THR A 17 -19.17 -3.55 -13.54
N LEU A 18 -19.65 -4.74 -13.17
CA LEU A 18 -18.77 -5.86 -12.82
C LEU A 18 -17.87 -6.29 -13.99
N ILE A 19 -18.41 -6.36 -15.21
CA ILE A 19 -17.64 -6.66 -16.42
C ILE A 19 -16.59 -5.56 -16.66
N ALA A 20 -16.98 -4.28 -16.52
CA ALA A 20 -16.05 -3.17 -16.68
C ALA A 20 -14.92 -3.25 -15.64
N TYR A 21 -15.21 -3.53 -14.37
CA TYR A 21 -14.21 -3.69 -13.32
C TYR A 21 -13.31 -4.89 -13.54
N GLN A 22 -13.83 -6.01 -14.01
CA GLN A 22 -13.02 -7.17 -14.40
C GLN A 22 -12.00 -6.80 -15.48
N VAL A 23 -12.46 -6.22 -16.59
CA VAL A 23 -11.60 -5.90 -17.73
C VAL A 23 -10.59 -4.81 -17.36
N LEU A 24 -11.06 -3.70 -16.75
CA LEU A 24 -10.19 -2.58 -16.42
C LEU A 24 -9.18 -2.91 -15.32
N SER A 25 -9.53 -3.75 -14.34
CA SER A 25 -8.58 -4.20 -13.32
C SER A 25 -7.48 -5.04 -13.93
N VAL A 26 -7.82 -5.98 -14.83
CA VAL A 26 -6.84 -6.81 -15.55
C VAL A 26 -5.94 -5.94 -16.43
N LEU A 27 -6.51 -5.05 -17.24
CA LEU A 27 -5.75 -4.22 -18.18
C LEU A 27 -4.83 -3.23 -17.45
N SER A 28 -5.33 -2.56 -16.41
CA SER A 28 -4.52 -1.61 -15.63
C SER A 28 -3.40 -2.31 -14.86
N TRP A 29 -3.65 -3.49 -14.31
CA TRP A 29 -2.61 -4.30 -13.66
C TRP A 29 -1.55 -4.76 -14.67
N ALA A 30 -1.97 -5.29 -15.83
CA ALA A 30 -1.06 -5.72 -16.88
C ALA A 30 -0.19 -4.56 -17.39
N LEU A 31 -0.75 -3.36 -17.50
CA LEU A 31 -0.01 -2.15 -17.87
C LEU A 31 1.13 -1.87 -16.90
N VAL A 32 0.89 -1.93 -15.58
CA VAL A 32 1.92 -1.74 -14.55
C VAL A 32 2.97 -2.84 -14.61
N VAL A 33 2.56 -4.11 -14.74
CA VAL A 33 3.49 -5.25 -14.83
C VAL A 33 4.40 -5.13 -16.05
N VAL A 34 3.82 -4.90 -17.23
CA VAL A 34 4.58 -4.80 -18.48
C VAL A 34 5.54 -3.60 -18.43
N ALA A 35 5.06 -2.43 -18.02
CA ALA A 35 5.90 -1.24 -17.90
C ALA A 35 6.99 -1.43 -16.84
N GLY A 36 6.65 -2.01 -15.68
CA GLY A 36 7.58 -2.27 -14.60
C GLY A 36 8.69 -3.25 -14.98
N ILE A 37 8.37 -4.34 -15.68
CA ILE A 37 9.37 -5.29 -16.20
C ILE A 37 10.21 -4.62 -17.28
N TYR A 38 9.58 -4.00 -18.27
CA TYR A 38 10.28 -3.37 -19.39
C TYR A 38 11.29 -2.32 -18.91
N TYR A 39 10.84 -1.38 -18.06
CA TYR A 39 11.67 -0.30 -17.53
C TYR A 39 12.54 -0.70 -16.34
N SER A 40 12.42 -1.91 -15.81
CA SER A 40 13.45 -2.46 -14.90
C SER A 40 14.73 -2.82 -15.65
N ILE A 41 14.61 -3.19 -16.93
CA ILE A 41 15.73 -3.69 -17.75
C ILE A 41 16.19 -2.63 -18.74
N HIS A 42 15.24 -1.91 -19.36
CA HIS A 42 15.50 -0.96 -20.45
C HIS A 42 15.35 0.49 -19.99
N SER A 43 16.19 1.37 -20.53
CA SER A 43 15.99 2.82 -20.46
C SER A 43 14.99 3.28 -21.52
N ALA A 44 14.34 4.41 -21.30
CA ALA A 44 13.40 4.99 -22.28
C ALA A 44 14.15 5.52 -23.52
N SER A 45 13.92 4.93 -24.69
CA SER A 45 14.66 5.28 -25.92
C SER A 45 14.35 6.67 -26.48
N ASP A 46 13.27 7.29 -26.02
CA ASP A 46 12.74 8.57 -26.50
C ASP A 46 13.46 9.80 -25.91
N THR A 47 14.34 9.62 -24.90
CA THR A 47 15.05 10.74 -24.27
C THR A 47 16.54 10.43 -24.07
N LYS A 48 17.41 11.42 -24.36
CA LYS A 48 18.88 11.26 -24.38
C LYS A 48 19.50 10.92 -23.01
N HIS A 49 18.78 11.13 -21.92
CA HIS A 49 19.26 10.95 -20.56
C HIS A 49 18.36 10.07 -19.69
N SER A 50 17.54 9.22 -20.31
CA SER A 50 16.74 8.24 -19.57
C SER A 50 17.62 7.16 -18.93
N HIS A 51 17.11 6.60 -17.85
CA HIS A 51 17.66 5.40 -17.23
C HIS A 51 16.51 4.44 -16.92
N ASN A 52 16.83 3.16 -16.80
CA ASN A 52 15.90 2.20 -16.21
C ASN A 52 15.61 2.57 -14.75
N ILE A 53 14.54 2.01 -14.17
CA ILE A 53 14.01 2.36 -12.84
C ILE A 53 15.12 2.31 -11.78
N TRP A 54 15.92 1.24 -11.76
CA TRP A 54 16.92 0.97 -10.73
C TRP A 54 18.15 1.87 -10.87
N LYS A 55 18.64 2.05 -12.10
CA LYS A 55 19.76 2.94 -12.39
C LYS A 55 19.42 4.40 -12.09
N GLN A 56 18.17 4.80 -12.35
CA GLN A 56 17.67 6.11 -11.96
C GLN A 56 17.73 6.29 -10.43
N ALA A 57 17.35 5.25 -9.67
CA ALA A 57 17.42 5.27 -8.23
C ALA A 57 18.86 5.42 -7.68
N ASP A 58 19.82 4.73 -8.30
CA ASP A 58 21.23 4.80 -7.89
C ASP A 58 21.91 6.10 -8.29
N LYS A 59 21.48 6.73 -9.39
CA LYS A 59 22.02 8.01 -9.86
C LYS A 59 21.60 9.18 -8.97
N HIS A 60 20.47 9.07 -8.28
CA HIS A 60 19.92 10.13 -7.44
C HIS A 60 19.83 9.68 -5.96
N PRO A 61 20.97 9.47 -5.28
CA PRO A 61 20.97 9.07 -3.88
C PRO A 61 20.51 10.23 -2.99
N THR A 62 19.48 9.99 -2.18
CA THR A 62 18.93 10.92 -1.19
C THR A 62 18.81 10.22 0.16
N ALA A 63 18.42 10.96 1.20
CA ALA A 63 18.15 10.39 2.52
C ALA A 63 16.91 9.46 2.56
N PHE A 64 16.10 9.47 1.50
CA PHE A 64 14.93 8.60 1.35
C PHE A 64 15.14 7.50 0.29
N SER A 65 16.34 7.37 -0.27
CA SER A 65 16.67 6.27 -1.17
C SER A 65 16.48 4.92 -0.48
N GLN A 66 15.88 3.99 -1.22
CA GLN A 66 15.61 2.62 -0.80
C GLN A 66 16.59 1.63 -1.43
N ASN A 67 16.67 0.43 -0.86
CA ASN A 67 17.47 -0.67 -1.38
C ASN A 67 16.73 -1.31 -2.56
N ASN A 68 17.37 -1.33 -3.73
CA ASN A 68 16.75 -1.83 -4.97
C ASN A 68 16.26 -3.28 -4.85
N VAL A 69 17.01 -4.14 -4.14
CA VAL A 69 16.66 -5.56 -3.99
C VAL A 69 15.44 -5.72 -3.09
N ILE A 70 15.44 -5.11 -1.90
CA ILE A 70 14.33 -5.22 -0.94
C ILE A 70 13.06 -4.57 -1.53
N THR A 71 13.19 -3.41 -2.16
CA THR A 71 12.07 -2.75 -2.85
C THR A 71 11.57 -3.56 -4.05
N GLY A 72 12.46 -4.21 -4.80
CA GLY A 72 12.09 -5.15 -5.87
C GLY A 72 11.30 -6.36 -5.35
N ILE A 73 11.76 -6.97 -4.25
CA ILE A 73 11.04 -8.07 -3.58
C ILE A 73 9.64 -7.64 -3.15
N TYR A 74 9.53 -6.46 -2.52
CA TYR A 74 8.25 -5.89 -2.13
C TYR A 74 7.28 -5.79 -3.32
N TRP A 75 7.75 -5.24 -4.44
CA TRP A 75 6.95 -5.11 -5.66
C TRP A 75 6.56 -6.45 -6.27
N ILE A 76 7.46 -7.42 -6.33
CA ILE A 76 7.15 -8.76 -6.85
C ILE A 76 6.02 -9.40 -6.01
N ILE A 77 6.17 -9.37 -4.69
CA ILE A 77 5.19 -9.92 -3.76
C ILE A 77 3.85 -9.19 -3.90
N LEU A 78 3.86 -7.86 -3.98
CA LEU A 78 2.66 -7.05 -4.16
C LEU A 78 1.95 -7.39 -5.48
N LEU A 79 2.66 -7.42 -6.61
CA LEU A 79 2.09 -7.72 -7.93
C LEU A 79 1.52 -9.14 -8.00
N LEU A 80 2.17 -10.12 -7.37
CA LEU A 80 1.64 -11.50 -7.26
C LEU A 80 0.36 -11.54 -6.41
N SER A 81 0.32 -10.80 -5.30
CA SER A 81 -0.88 -10.72 -4.47
C SER A 81 -2.05 -10.07 -5.20
N GLN A 82 -1.77 -9.15 -6.13
CA GLN A 82 -2.79 -8.51 -6.96
C GLN A 82 -3.42 -9.48 -7.96
N VAL A 83 -2.71 -10.53 -8.40
CA VAL A 83 -3.32 -11.62 -9.19
C VAL A 83 -4.41 -12.30 -8.38
N SER A 84 -4.15 -12.59 -7.09
CA SER A 84 -5.15 -13.16 -6.20
C SER A 84 -6.36 -12.24 -6.07
N TYR A 85 -6.15 -10.94 -5.87
CA TYR A 85 -7.23 -9.95 -5.85
C TYR A 85 -8.07 -9.97 -7.13
N VAL A 86 -7.45 -9.91 -8.31
CA VAL A 86 -8.15 -9.91 -9.59
C VAL A 86 -8.92 -11.23 -9.80
N TRP A 87 -8.41 -12.35 -9.31
CA TRP A 87 -9.11 -13.64 -9.37
C TRP A 87 -10.45 -13.63 -8.63
N HIS A 88 -10.62 -12.82 -7.57
CA HIS A 88 -11.86 -12.76 -6.81
C HIS A 88 -13.05 -12.23 -7.63
N PHE A 89 -12.82 -11.47 -8.69
CA PHE A 89 -13.90 -11.06 -9.61
C PHE A 89 -14.53 -12.24 -10.36
N PHE A 90 -13.83 -13.37 -10.47
CA PHE A 90 -14.28 -14.59 -11.16
C PHE A 90 -14.77 -15.66 -10.18
N SER A 91 -14.85 -15.32 -8.89
CA SER A 91 -15.36 -16.24 -7.86
C SER A 91 -16.87 -16.47 -7.99
N LYS A 92 -17.32 -17.65 -7.59
CA LYS A 92 -18.76 -17.96 -7.45
C LYS A 92 -19.39 -17.31 -6.22
N SER A 93 -18.58 -16.80 -5.28
CA SER A 93 -19.06 -16.14 -4.07
C SER A 93 -19.37 -14.68 -4.33
N THR A 94 -20.64 -14.31 -4.15
CA THR A 94 -21.10 -12.91 -4.28
C THR A 94 -20.42 -11.98 -3.29
N VAL A 95 -20.09 -12.46 -2.07
CA VAL A 95 -19.38 -11.68 -1.06
C VAL A 95 -17.97 -11.30 -1.54
N LEU A 96 -17.25 -12.25 -2.14
CA LEU A 96 -15.91 -12.02 -2.67
C LEU A 96 -15.93 -11.06 -3.85
N VAL A 97 -16.88 -11.24 -4.78
CA VAL A 97 -17.05 -10.38 -5.95
C VAL A 97 -17.43 -8.96 -5.54
N THR A 98 -18.38 -8.78 -4.62
CA THR A 98 -18.78 -7.45 -4.12
C THR A 98 -17.64 -6.77 -3.37
N SER A 99 -16.88 -7.50 -2.55
CA SER A 99 -15.72 -6.95 -1.85
C SER A 99 -14.64 -6.48 -2.83
N ALA A 100 -14.38 -7.22 -3.91
CA ALA A 100 -13.44 -6.81 -4.94
C ALA A 100 -13.98 -5.61 -5.75
N ALA A 101 -15.25 -5.65 -6.15
CA ALA A 101 -15.90 -4.60 -6.92
C ALA A 101 -15.92 -3.25 -6.21
N ASN A 102 -16.09 -3.23 -4.89
CA ASN A 102 -16.06 -2.01 -4.09
C ASN A 102 -14.70 -1.30 -4.12
N VAL A 103 -13.61 -2.04 -4.34
CA VAL A 103 -12.24 -1.47 -4.34
C VAL A 103 -11.70 -1.30 -5.77
N ALA A 104 -12.39 -1.84 -6.78
CA ALA A 104 -11.94 -1.83 -8.17
C ALA A 104 -11.59 -0.44 -8.71
N PRO A 105 -12.40 0.63 -8.48
CA PRO A 105 -12.07 1.96 -8.99
C PRO A 105 -10.78 2.53 -8.40
N HIS A 106 -10.57 2.31 -7.10
CA HIS A 106 -9.33 2.69 -6.41
C HIS A 106 -8.13 1.90 -6.94
N PHE A 107 -8.30 0.60 -7.18
CA PHE A 107 -7.27 -0.27 -7.75
C PHE A 107 -6.87 0.17 -9.16
N ILE A 108 -7.84 0.41 -10.03
CA ILE A 108 -7.62 0.84 -11.42
C ILE A 108 -6.90 2.19 -11.43
N LEU A 109 -7.41 3.17 -10.66
CA LEU A 109 -6.78 4.49 -10.56
C LEU A 109 -5.35 4.39 -10.01
N SER A 110 -5.14 3.57 -8.98
CA SER A 110 -3.80 3.32 -8.41
C SER A 110 -2.83 2.81 -9.46
N ASN A 111 -3.24 1.83 -10.27
CA ASN A 111 -2.38 1.27 -11.32
C ASN A 111 -2.05 2.30 -12.41
N LEU A 112 -3.02 3.13 -12.81
CA LEU A 112 -2.79 4.20 -13.77
C LEU A 112 -1.82 5.27 -13.23
N LEU A 113 -1.92 5.60 -11.95
CA LEU A 113 -1.00 6.54 -11.28
C LEU A 113 0.40 5.94 -11.14
N ILE A 114 0.52 4.65 -10.80
CA ILE A 114 1.82 3.95 -10.77
C ILE A 114 2.45 3.93 -12.17
N PHE A 115 1.66 3.61 -13.20
CA PHE A 115 2.13 3.65 -14.58
C PHE A 115 2.62 5.05 -14.97
N ALA A 116 1.82 6.09 -14.71
CA ALA A 116 2.22 7.47 -14.96
C ALA A 116 3.52 7.84 -14.22
N PHE A 117 3.63 7.46 -12.95
CA PHE A 117 4.85 7.65 -12.16
C PHE A 117 6.06 6.97 -12.82
N ILE A 118 5.96 5.70 -13.20
CA ILE A 118 7.05 4.98 -13.88
C ILE A 118 7.48 5.74 -15.14
N MET A 119 6.53 6.16 -15.97
CA MET A 119 6.81 6.84 -17.24
C MET A 119 7.53 8.18 -17.03
N LEU A 120 7.17 8.93 -15.99
CA LEU A 120 7.80 10.20 -15.64
C LEU A 120 9.18 10.00 -14.99
N TRP A 121 9.29 9.01 -14.09
CA TRP A 121 10.51 8.69 -13.35
C TRP A 121 11.67 8.34 -14.29
N VAL A 122 11.44 7.41 -15.22
CA VAL A 122 12.47 6.94 -16.18
C VAL A 122 12.91 8.02 -17.19
N ARG A 123 12.15 9.12 -17.28
CA ARG A 123 12.40 10.28 -18.15
C ARG A 123 12.95 11.50 -17.39
N ASN A 124 13.27 11.37 -16.10
CA ASN A 124 13.74 12.46 -15.23
C ASN A 124 12.70 13.58 -14.98
N HIS A 125 11.41 13.31 -15.14
CA HIS A 125 10.36 14.30 -14.86
C HIS A 125 9.91 14.23 -13.39
N PHE A 126 10.81 14.55 -12.47
CA PHE A 126 10.60 14.35 -11.03
C PHE A 126 9.50 15.24 -10.42
N TRP A 127 9.38 16.51 -10.85
CA TRP A 127 8.32 17.40 -10.38
C TRP A 127 6.92 16.95 -10.80
N PRO A 128 6.67 16.65 -12.09
CA PRO A 128 5.41 16.00 -12.49
C PRO A 128 5.18 14.66 -11.79
N ALA A 129 6.22 13.83 -11.61
CA ALA A 129 6.11 12.57 -10.89
C ALA A 129 5.68 12.79 -9.43
N GLU A 130 6.14 13.86 -8.79
CA GLU A 130 5.76 14.21 -7.42
C GLU A 130 4.27 14.55 -7.33
N ILE A 131 3.75 15.33 -8.28
CA ILE A 131 2.32 15.65 -8.34
C ILE A 131 1.48 14.38 -8.47
N ILE A 132 1.90 13.45 -9.34
CA ILE A 132 1.23 12.14 -9.48
C ILE A 132 1.25 11.36 -8.17
N LEU A 133 2.36 11.35 -7.44
CA LEU A 133 2.47 10.68 -6.15
C LEU A 133 1.61 11.34 -5.06
N ILE A 134 1.48 12.67 -5.03
CA ILE A 134 0.56 13.37 -4.12
C ILE A 134 -0.87 12.92 -4.39
N VAL A 135 -1.30 12.92 -5.66
CA VAL A 135 -2.63 12.44 -6.06
C VAL A 135 -2.82 10.98 -5.66
N HIS A 136 -1.78 10.15 -5.83
CA HIS A 136 -1.81 8.74 -5.46
C HIS A 136 -1.97 8.52 -3.96
N VAL A 137 -1.22 9.24 -3.12
CA VAL A 137 -1.33 9.19 -1.66
C VAL A 137 -2.72 9.64 -1.19
N LEU A 138 -3.27 10.71 -1.76
CA LEU A 138 -4.62 11.19 -1.42
C LEU A 138 -5.70 10.19 -1.83
N SER A 139 -5.60 9.62 -3.04
CA SER A 139 -6.51 8.59 -3.54
C SER A 139 -6.46 7.34 -2.65
N GLN A 140 -5.25 6.88 -2.29
CA GLN A 140 -5.07 5.70 -1.45
C GLN A 140 -5.49 5.93 0.01
N SER A 141 -5.28 7.12 0.56
CA SER A 141 -5.81 7.51 1.86
C SER A 141 -7.34 7.46 1.87
N SER A 142 -7.98 8.01 0.83
CA SER A 142 -9.44 7.93 0.65
C SER A 142 -9.92 6.47 0.55
N ALA A 143 -9.25 5.65 -0.26
CA ALA A 143 -9.54 4.22 -0.39
C ALA A 143 -9.43 3.51 0.97
N TYR A 144 -8.36 3.79 1.71
CA TYR A 144 -8.07 3.21 3.01
C TYR A 144 -9.19 3.46 4.01
N TRP A 145 -9.57 4.72 4.22
CA TRP A 145 -10.59 5.05 5.22
C TRP A 145 -11.99 4.63 4.78
N THR A 146 -12.30 4.72 3.48
CA THR A 146 -13.59 4.29 2.94
C THR A 146 -13.76 2.77 3.07
N HIS A 147 -12.69 2.02 2.81
CA HIS A 147 -12.69 0.55 2.76
C HIS A 147 -11.97 -0.10 3.94
N LEU A 148 -11.84 0.60 5.06
CA LEU A 148 -11.34 0.04 6.31
C LEU A 148 -12.17 -1.19 6.72
N GLY A 149 -11.48 -2.25 7.14
CA GLY A 149 -12.09 -3.54 7.47
C GLY A 149 -12.32 -4.47 6.27
N SER A 150 -11.83 -4.11 5.07
CA SER A 150 -11.87 -5.02 3.93
C SER A 150 -11.09 -6.31 4.23
N PRO A 151 -11.50 -7.45 3.66
CA PRO A 151 -10.79 -8.71 3.86
C PRO A 151 -9.31 -8.59 3.44
N PRO A 152 -8.38 -9.27 4.13
CA PRO A 152 -6.94 -9.15 3.87
C PRO A 152 -6.52 -9.31 2.40
N PHE A 153 -7.17 -10.23 1.67
CA PHE A 153 -6.91 -10.53 0.26
C PHE A 153 -7.37 -9.43 -0.72
N VAL A 154 -8.21 -8.49 -0.28
CA VAL A 154 -8.52 -7.26 -1.03
C VAL A 154 -7.70 -6.10 -0.49
N HIS A 155 -7.67 -5.98 0.84
CA HIS A 155 -7.07 -4.85 1.53
C HIS A 155 -5.59 -4.69 1.22
N TRP A 156 -4.82 -5.77 1.29
CA TRP A 156 -3.39 -5.68 1.01
C TRP A 156 -3.06 -5.34 -0.45
N PRO A 157 -3.48 -6.13 -1.45
CA PRO A 157 -3.09 -5.91 -2.85
C PRO A 157 -3.60 -4.60 -3.44
N ALA A 158 -4.78 -4.13 -3.02
CA ALA A 158 -5.44 -3.00 -3.66
C ALA A 158 -5.37 -1.68 -2.87
N ILE A 159 -5.14 -1.75 -1.55
CA ILE A 159 -5.16 -0.57 -0.67
C ILE A 159 -3.84 -0.44 0.09
N ALA A 160 -3.60 -1.28 1.10
CA ALA A 160 -2.51 -1.09 2.06
C ALA A 160 -1.13 -1.17 1.41
N GLY A 161 -0.90 -2.12 0.49
CA GLY A 161 0.36 -2.25 -0.23
C GLY A 161 0.64 -1.05 -1.15
N PRO A 162 -0.25 -0.73 -2.10
CA PRO A 162 -0.07 0.44 -2.96
C PRO A 162 0.05 1.75 -2.16
N TYR A 163 -0.70 1.89 -1.07
CA TYR A 163 -0.64 3.07 -0.21
C TYR A 163 0.72 3.22 0.48
N ALA A 164 1.25 2.14 1.06
CA ALA A 164 2.57 2.16 1.70
C ALA A 164 3.67 2.53 0.70
N TRP A 165 3.61 1.97 -0.52
CA TRP A 165 4.53 2.37 -1.59
C TRP A 165 4.39 3.86 -1.91
N ALA A 166 3.18 4.33 -2.22
CA ALA A 166 2.93 5.71 -2.64
C ALA A 166 3.45 6.71 -1.60
N LEU A 167 3.23 6.43 -0.31
CA LEU A 167 3.76 7.25 0.78
C LEU A 167 5.28 7.31 0.75
N THR A 168 5.96 6.16 0.67
CA THR A 168 7.44 6.16 0.65
C THR A 168 8.04 6.75 -0.62
N ALA A 169 7.38 6.53 -1.76
CA ALA A 169 7.81 7.06 -3.05
C ALA A 169 7.65 8.58 -3.10
N LEU A 170 6.64 9.16 -2.44
CA LEU A 170 6.45 10.60 -2.30
C LEU A 170 7.69 11.26 -1.66
N PHE A 171 8.12 10.80 -0.48
CA PHE A 171 9.32 11.37 0.15
C PHE A 171 10.59 11.12 -0.66
N TRP A 172 10.68 9.96 -1.33
CA TRP A 172 11.84 9.62 -2.14
C TRP A 172 11.96 10.49 -3.38
N ASN A 173 10.91 10.54 -4.22
CA ASN A 173 10.89 11.35 -5.43
C ASN A 173 10.94 12.85 -5.11
N GLY A 174 10.24 13.31 -4.07
CA GLY A 174 10.30 14.71 -3.62
C GLY A 174 11.72 15.14 -3.27
N ALA A 175 12.47 14.29 -2.55
CA ALA A 175 13.88 14.53 -2.27
C ALA A 175 14.74 14.58 -3.55
N VAL A 176 14.42 13.78 -4.56
CA VAL A 176 15.10 13.83 -5.86
C VAL A 176 14.74 15.10 -6.64
N ALA A 177 13.47 15.49 -6.68
CA ALA A 177 12.97 16.66 -7.39
C ALA A 177 13.60 17.97 -6.89
N VAL A 178 13.81 18.09 -5.58
CA VAL A 178 14.47 19.25 -4.96
C VAL A 178 15.99 19.13 -4.90
N HIS A 179 16.57 18.09 -5.50
CA HIS A 179 18.01 17.82 -5.49
C HIS A 179 18.59 17.78 -4.06
N ALA A 180 17.96 17.05 -3.15
CA ALA A 180 18.34 16.96 -1.72
C ALA A 180 19.63 16.14 -1.47
N HIS A 181 20.81 16.73 -1.72
CA HIS A 181 22.11 16.03 -1.56
C HIS A 181 23.07 16.66 -0.53
N ASN A 182 22.72 17.80 0.08
CA ASN A 182 23.58 18.52 1.02
C ASN A 182 23.23 18.24 2.50
N LEU A 183 24.03 18.78 3.43
CA LEU A 183 23.84 18.59 4.88
C LEU A 183 22.49 19.17 5.38
N PRO A 184 22.07 20.40 5.03
CA PRO A 184 20.75 20.91 5.38
C PRO A 184 19.61 19.99 4.95
N SER A 185 19.63 19.48 3.72
CA SER A 185 18.62 18.53 3.23
C SER A 185 18.55 17.25 4.06
N ARG A 186 19.67 16.80 4.64
CA ARG A 186 19.69 15.64 5.54
C ARG A 186 19.07 15.94 6.90
N ILE A 187 19.27 17.13 7.44
CA ILE A 187 18.61 17.57 8.67
C ILE A 187 17.09 17.58 8.45
N VAL A 188 16.63 18.14 7.33
CA VAL A 188 15.22 18.11 6.96
C VAL A 188 14.71 16.69 6.80
N ALA A 189 15.45 15.82 6.11
CA ALA A 189 15.04 14.42 5.94
C ALA A 189 14.91 13.64 7.26
N ASN A 190 15.81 13.90 8.23
CA ASN A 190 15.75 13.34 9.58
C ASN A 190 14.46 13.76 10.33
N VAL A 191 13.87 14.92 10.02
CA VAL A 191 12.58 15.34 10.57
C VAL A 191 11.44 14.68 9.79
N PHE A 192 11.50 14.70 8.45
CA PHE A 192 10.45 14.21 7.58
C PHE A 192 10.22 12.69 7.68
N ILE A 193 11.25 11.90 8.02
CA ILE A 193 11.07 10.45 8.25
C ILE A 193 10.08 10.17 9.40
N TRP A 194 9.96 11.05 10.39
CA TRP A 194 8.99 10.92 11.47
C TRP A 194 7.56 11.19 11.03
N VAL A 195 7.34 11.82 9.87
CA VAL A 195 6.00 11.93 9.27
C VAL A 195 5.55 10.55 8.80
N ILE A 196 6.44 9.76 8.16
CA ILE A 196 6.16 8.36 7.82
C ILE A 196 5.85 7.57 9.09
N PHE A 197 6.63 7.78 10.16
CA PHE A 197 6.38 7.16 11.46
C PHE A 197 4.99 7.48 11.99
N LEU A 198 4.61 8.76 12.08
CA LEU A 198 3.33 9.20 12.63
C LEU A 198 2.16 8.62 11.82
N ILE A 199 2.23 8.68 10.49
CA ILE A 199 1.22 8.11 9.61
C ILE A 199 1.11 6.60 9.87
N GLY A 200 2.21 5.86 9.80
CA GLY A 200 2.20 4.43 10.05
C GLY A 200 1.71 4.07 11.46
N TRP A 201 2.10 4.84 12.48
CA TRP A 201 1.65 4.64 13.86
C TRP A 201 0.13 4.74 13.97
N VAL A 202 -0.50 5.76 13.36
CA VAL A 202 -1.96 5.92 13.36
C VAL A 202 -2.64 4.72 12.71
N HIS A 203 -2.15 4.27 11.57
CA HIS A 203 -2.76 3.14 10.84
C HIS A 203 -2.58 1.82 11.59
N ILE A 204 -1.39 1.58 12.14
CA ILE A 204 -1.08 0.35 12.87
C ILE A 204 -1.84 0.32 14.19
N PHE A 205 -1.66 1.32 15.06
CA PHE A 205 -2.16 1.24 16.44
C PHE A 205 -3.59 1.75 16.61
N ALA A 206 -3.96 2.84 15.94
CA ALA A 206 -5.32 3.39 16.06
C ALA A 206 -6.31 2.65 15.15
N ALA A 207 -5.96 2.43 13.87
CA ALA A 207 -6.81 1.67 12.94
C ALA A 207 -6.63 0.15 13.04
N LYS A 208 -5.68 -0.32 13.87
CA LYS A 208 -5.39 -1.76 14.12
C LYS A 208 -5.01 -2.54 12.86
N ASP A 209 -4.34 -1.87 11.94
CA ASP A 209 -4.01 -2.44 10.64
C ASP A 209 -2.58 -2.97 10.60
N TYR A 210 -2.45 -4.24 10.92
CA TYR A 210 -1.18 -4.94 10.86
C TYR A 210 -0.67 -5.13 9.42
N ILE A 211 -1.57 -5.18 8.42
CA ILE A 211 -1.21 -5.40 7.00
C ILE A 211 -0.48 -4.17 6.47
N PHE A 212 -1.04 -2.98 6.71
CA PHE A 212 -0.37 -1.74 6.35
C PHE A 212 0.97 -1.59 7.08
N GLY A 213 1.03 -1.95 8.36
CA GLY A 213 2.29 -1.93 9.11
C GLY A 213 3.35 -2.90 8.59
N TYR A 214 2.98 -4.10 8.15
CA TYR A 214 3.93 -5.00 7.50
C TYR A 214 4.47 -4.41 6.20
N SER A 215 3.61 -3.83 5.37
CA SER A 215 4.02 -3.14 4.13
C SER A 215 5.01 -2.00 4.40
N LEU A 216 4.70 -1.12 5.36
CA LEU A 216 5.61 -0.04 5.75
C LEU A 216 6.89 -0.55 6.40
N SER A 217 6.84 -1.63 7.17
CA SER A 217 8.03 -2.22 7.78
C SER A 217 9.04 -2.67 6.71
N ILE A 218 8.60 -3.35 5.65
CA ILE A 218 9.48 -3.80 4.56
C ILE A 218 10.11 -2.61 3.83
N LEU A 219 9.33 -1.57 3.54
CA LEU A 219 9.83 -0.39 2.83
C LEU A 219 10.75 0.48 3.70
N THR A 220 10.50 0.57 5.01
CA THR A 220 11.39 1.27 5.96
C THR A 220 12.66 0.49 6.22
N LEU A 221 12.62 -0.85 6.22
CA LEU A 221 13.81 -1.70 6.19
C LEU A 221 14.64 -1.46 4.91
N SER A 222 13.97 -1.39 3.75
CA SER A 222 14.63 -1.08 2.48
C SER A 222 15.38 0.26 2.54
N LEU A 223 14.75 1.29 3.11
CA LEU A 223 15.37 2.60 3.35
C LEU A 223 16.55 2.48 4.32
N ALA A 224 16.37 1.80 5.46
CA ALA A 224 17.40 1.65 6.49
C ALA A 224 18.69 1.01 5.93
N VAL A 225 18.54 -0.09 5.18
CA VAL A 225 19.66 -0.81 4.55
C VAL A 225 20.38 0.07 3.53
N LYS A 226 19.63 0.81 2.69
CA LYS A 226 20.26 1.71 1.71
C LYS A 226 20.99 2.86 2.38
N GLN A 227 20.41 3.47 3.42
CA GLN A 227 21.05 4.60 4.11
C GLN A 227 22.31 4.17 4.87
N LEU A 228 22.30 2.98 5.46
CA LEU A 228 23.50 2.38 6.06
C LEU A 228 24.62 2.23 5.02
N ALA A 229 24.29 1.79 3.80
CA ALA A 229 25.26 1.64 2.71
C ALA A 229 25.76 2.99 2.13
N ILE A 230 24.93 4.04 2.09
CA ILE A 230 25.31 5.34 1.52
C ILE A 230 26.18 6.15 2.49
N LYS A 231 25.75 6.31 3.75
CA LYS A 231 26.50 7.06 4.77
C LYS A 231 26.26 6.47 6.16
N VAL A 232 27.21 5.66 6.62
CA VAL A 232 27.20 5.04 7.97
C VAL A 232 27.14 6.10 9.09
N ILE A 233 27.75 7.28 8.90
CA ILE A 233 27.73 8.38 9.88
C ILE A 233 26.56 9.35 9.57
N ALA A 234 25.33 8.84 9.54
CA ALA A 234 24.13 9.67 9.40
C ALA A 234 22.98 9.07 10.22
N LEU A 235 22.22 9.91 10.95
CA LEU A 235 21.14 9.44 11.83
C LEU A 235 19.98 8.75 11.08
N GLN A 236 19.84 9.00 9.78
CA GLN A 236 18.74 8.52 8.95
C GLN A 236 18.58 6.99 8.99
N TRP A 237 19.68 6.22 8.94
CA TRP A 237 19.58 4.75 8.97
C TRP A 237 19.12 4.24 10.35
N ILE A 238 19.56 4.90 11.43
CA ILE A 238 19.13 4.57 12.81
C ILE A 238 17.63 4.80 12.93
N PHE A 239 17.15 5.97 12.53
CA PHE A 239 15.73 6.30 12.57
C PHE A 239 14.90 5.33 11.73
N ALA A 240 15.38 4.99 10.54
CA ALA A 240 14.72 4.01 9.68
C ALA A 240 14.62 2.62 10.31
N PHE A 241 15.68 2.11 10.98
CA PHE A 241 15.61 0.83 11.69
C PHE A 241 14.67 0.87 12.89
N VAL A 242 14.66 1.97 13.65
CA VAL A 242 13.74 2.14 14.78
C VAL A 242 12.29 2.12 14.28
N ILE A 243 11.99 2.88 13.22
CA ILE A 243 10.66 2.90 12.60
C ILE A 243 10.28 1.51 12.08
N PHE A 244 11.18 0.84 11.36
CA PHE A 244 10.99 -0.55 10.92
C PHE A 244 10.64 -1.47 12.08
N ALA A 245 11.43 -1.44 13.17
CA ALA A 245 11.24 -2.31 14.32
C ALA A 245 9.88 -2.03 15.00
N VAL A 246 9.51 -0.77 15.20
CA VAL A 246 8.22 -0.41 15.79
C VAL A 246 7.06 -0.87 14.91
N PHE A 247 7.13 -0.65 13.60
CA PHE A 247 6.09 -1.10 12.67
C PHE A 247 5.98 -2.63 12.63
N PHE A 248 7.12 -3.33 12.55
CA PHE A 248 7.14 -4.78 12.50
C PHE A 248 6.62 -5.42 13.80
N VAL A 249 7.13 -4.99 14.96
CA VAL A 249 6.69 -5.50 16.26
C VAL A 249 5.24 -5.11 16.55
N GLY A 250 4.83 -3.89 16.22
CA GLY A 250 3.46 -3.44 16.33
C GLY A 250 2.49 -4.29 15.49
N SER A 251 2.82 -4.52 14.22
CA SER A 251 2.06 -5.41 13.34
C SER A 251 2.03 -6.84 13.85
N LEU A 252 3.14 -7.37 14.35
CA LEU A 252 3.21 -8.71 14.92
C LEU A 252 2.31 -8.85 16.15
N TYR A 253 2.33 -7.86 17.04
CA TYR A 253 1.47 -7.82 18.21
C TYR A 253 -0.01 -7.81 17.84
N ILE A 254 -0.41 -6.93 16.92
CA ILE A 254 -1.81 -6.77 16.51
C ILE A 254 -2.32 -8.00 15.75
N SER A 255 -1.52 -8.53 14.81
CA SER A 255 -1.88 -9.75 14.09
C SER A 255 -1.98 -10.95 15.03
N SER A 256 -1.04 -11.11 15.97
CA SER A 256 -1.09 -12.19 16.98
C SER A 256 -2.35 -12.10 17.85
N ALA A 257 -2.73 -10.90 18.31
CA ALA A 257 -3.95 -10.68 19.06
C ALA A 257 -5.20 -11.05 18.24
N ALA A 258 -5.25 -10.63 16.96
CA ALA A 258 -6.34 -10.93 16.05
C ALA A 258 -6.50 -12.44 15.81
N TYR A 259 -5.41 -13.16 15.50
CA TYR A 259 -5.43 -14.61 15.30
C TYR A 259 -5.78 -15.39 16.58
N SER A 260 -5.47 -14.85 17.75
CA SER A 260 -5.77 -15.48 19.04
C SER A 260 -7.18 -15.19 19.57
N GLY A 261 -8.00 -14.43 18.83
CA GLY A 261 -9.32 -13.98 19.29
C GLY A 261 -9.26 -13.08 20.53
N ARG A 262 -8.18 -12.29 20.66
CA ARG A 262 -7.93 -11.42 21.81
C ARG A 262 -7.97 -9.95 21.40
N ASN A 263 -8.31 -9.07 22.34
CA ASN A 263 -8.21 -7.64 22.14
C ASN A 263 -6.76 -7.14 22.34
N LEU A 264 -6.53 -5.83 22.18
CA LEU A 264 -5.21 -5.19 22.36
C LEU A 264 -4.63 -5.30 23.78
N TRP A 265 -5.40 -5.80 24.75
CA TRP A 265 -4.95 -6.06 26.12
C TRP A 265 -4.83 -7.56 26.40
N LEU A 266 -4.75 -8.37 25.33
CA LEU A 266 -4.69 -9.84 25.38
C LEU A 266 -5.86 -10.51 26.11
N LYS A 267 -6.95 -9.78 26.36
CA LYS A 267 -8.18 -10.35 26.92
C LYS A 267 -8.94 -11.03 25.79
N ARG A 268 -9.43 -12.25 26.04
CA ARG A 268 -10.27 -12.98 25.07
C ARG A 268 -11.50 -12.13 24.76
N ILE A 269 -11.75 -11.91 23.48
CA ILE A 269 -13.00 -11.29 23.03
C ILE A 269 -14.04 -12.40 23.16
N VAL A 270 -14.82 -12.36 24.24
CA VAL A 270 -16.03 -13.17 24.34
C VAL A 270 -16.96 -12.58 23.28
N ALA A 271 -17.13 -13.28 22.16
CA ALA A 271 -18.26 -13.01 21.28
C ALA A 271 -19.50 -13.04 22.19
N PRO A 272 -20.43 -12.06 22.11
CA PRO A 272 -21.70 -12.24 22.79
C PRO A 272 -22.23 -13.59 22.32
N GLU A 273 -22.34 -14.55 23.24
CA GLU A 273 -23.24 -15.69 23.03
C GLU A 273 -24.51 -15.08 22.47
N SER A 274 -25.04 -15.64 21.39
CA SER A 274 -26.33 -15.24 20.83
C SER A 274 -27.37 -15.25 21.94
N SER A 275 -27.54 -14.11 22.62
CA SER A 275 -28.58 -13.91 23.63
C SER A 275 -29.98 -13.98 23.02
N ASN A 276 -30.05 -14.10 21.69
CA ASN A 276 -31.27 -14.27 20.91
C ASN A 276 -31.61 -15.75 20.63
N ASP A 277 -30.75 -16.73 20.97
CA ASP A 277 -31.08 -18.17 20.80
C ASP A 277 -31.67 -18.80 22.07
N ARG A 278 -31.37 -18.27 23.25
CA ARG A 278 -31.98 -18.76 24.51
C ARG A 278 -33.47 -18.41 24.64
N GLU A 279 -33.97 -17.43 23.89
CA GLU A 279 -35.39 -17.05 23.87
C GLU A 279 -36.23 -17.87 22.86
N ARG A 280 -35.59 -18.76 22.08
CA ARG A 280 -36.25 -19.61 21.06
C ARG A 280 -36.11 -21.10 21.30
N GLU A 281 -35.80 -21.53 22.53
CA GLU A 281 -35.99 -22.93 22.89
C GLU A 281 -37.49 -23.18 23.14
N PRO A 282 -38.17 -24.02 22.33
CA PRO A 282 -39.51 -24.45 22.68
C PRO A 282 -39.41 -25.25 23.98
N LEU A 283 -40.18 -24.85 24.98
CA LEU A 283 -40.35 -25.60 26.24
C LEU A 283 -40.95 -26.97 25.92
N LEU A 284 -40.10 -27.92 25.56
CA LEU A 284 -40.43 -29.35 25.51
C LEU A 284 -40.38 -29.89 26.94
N ASN A 285 -41.37 -29.49 27.73
CA ASN A 285 -41.79 -30.23 28.91
C ASN A 285 -43.31 -30.26 28.90
N ASN A 286 -43.87 -31.38 28.45
CA ASN A 286 -45.23 -31.86 28.71
C ASN A 286 -45.18 -33.40 28.63
N PRO A 287 -46.00 -34.16 29.36
CA PRO A 287 -46.87 -33.86 30.50
C PRO A 287 -46.38 -34.42 31.85
#